data_AF-A0A800DGS9-F1
#
_entry.id   AF-A0A800DGS9-F1
#
_cell.length_a   1.000
_cell.length_b   1.000
_cell.length_c   1.000
_cell.angle_alpha   90.00
_cell.angle_beta   90.00
_cell.angle_gamma   90.00
#
_symmetry.space_group_name_H-M   'P 1'
#
loop_
_entity.id
_entity.type
_entity.pdbx_description
1 polymer ?
#
loop_
_entity_poly.entity_id
_entity_poly.type
_entity_poly.pdbx_seq_one_letter_code
_entity_poly.pdbx_strand_id
1 'polypeptide(L)'
;MAVVAFTFLDWLWVFIFILIMVVCGALFYQLGKRSEADFFLAGRGLPWWLPATSVYATHTATDTPMWVSGVIYKHGLRGLWYTFFCGW
;
A
#
# COMPACT_ATOMS: atom_id res chain seq x y z
N MET A 1 -12.66 -8.68 27.29
CA MET A 1 -11.89 -8.49 26.04
C MET A 1 -11.81 -9.85 25.36
N ALA A 2 -12.36 -9.99 24.15
CA ALA A 2 -12.13 -11.21 23.37
C ALA A 2 -10.68 -11.15 22.86
N VAL A 3 -9.87 -12.14 23.23
CA VAL A 3 -8.52 -12.28 22.69
C VAL A 3 -8.67 -12.80 21.26
N VAL A 4 -8.27 -12.00 20.28
CA VAL A 4 -8.24 -12.44 18.88
C VAL A 4 -7.09 -13.43 18.75
N ALA A 5 -7.41 -14.71 18.55
CA ALA A 5 -6.44 -15.75 18.28
C ALA A 5 -6.26 -15.90 16.77
N PHE A 6 -5.03 -15.74 16.29
CA PHE A 6 -4.70 -15.96 14.89
C PHE A 6 -4.73 -17.45 14.57
N THR A 7 -5.45 -17.80 13.51
CA THR A 7 -5.48 -19.15 12.97
C THR A 7 -4.23 -19.42 12.13
N PHE A 8 -4.00 -20.68 11.78
CA PHE A 8 -2.92 -21.05 10.86
C PHE A 8 -3.03 -20.31 9.52
N LEU A 9 -4.25 -20.10 9.02
CA LEU A 9 -4.48 -19.44 7.73
C LEU A 9 -4.05 -17.96 7.76
N ASP A 10 -4.24 -17.28 8.88
CA ASP A 10 -3.82 -15.88 9.03
C ASP A 10 -2.30 -15.75 8.96
N TRP A 11 -1.59 -16.61 9.70
CA TRP A 11 -0.13 -16.66 9.67
C TRP A 11 0.40 -17.04 8.29
N LEU A 12 -0.23 -18.01 7.62
CA LEU A 12 0.12 -18.40 6.26
C LEU A 12 0.12 -17.20 5.31
N TRP A 13 -0.96 -16.40 5.32
CA TRP A 13 -1.06 -15.21 4.47
C TRP A 13 -0.05 -14.12 4.82
N VAL A 14 0.22 -13.90 6.11
CA VAL A 14 1.26 -12.96 6.56
C VAL A 14 2.64 -13.37 6.01
N PHE A 15 3.02 -14.64 6.15
CA PHE A 15 4.29 -15.13 5.64
C PHE A 15 4.37 -15.08 4.11
N ILE A 16 3.30 -15.45 3.40
CA ILE A 16 3.25 -15.34 1.93
C ILE A 16 3.43 -13.89 1.49
N PHE A 17 2.75 -12.94 2.13
CA PHE A 17 2.86 -11.52 1.80
C PHE A 17 4.29 -11.00 1.99
N ILE A 18 4.92 -11.29 3.13
CA ILE A 18 6.31 -10.90 3.41
C ILE A 18 7.26 -11.53 2.39
N LEU A 19 7.08 -12.82 2.09
CA LEU A 19 7.91 -13.52 1.12
C LEU A 19 7.81 -12.88 -0.26
N ILE A 20 6.60 -12.55 -0.73
CA ILE A 20 6.40 -11.85 -2.01
C ILE A 20 7.13 -10.50 -1.99
N MET A 21 7.01 -9.71 -0.93
CA MET A 21 7.69 -8.41 -0.82
C MET A 21 9.20 -8.53 -0.90
N VAL A 22 9.79 -9.50 -0.19
CA VAL A 22 11.24 -9.76 -0.22
C VAL A 22 11.70 -10.23 -1.61
N VAL A 23 10.96 -11.15 -2.23
CA VAL A 23 11.26 -11.66 -3.57
C VAL A 23 11.19 -10.54 -4.61
N CYS A 24 10.15 -9.71 -4.59
CA CYS A 24 10.05 -8.53 -5.45
C CYS A 24 11.21 -7.58 -5.23
N GLY A 25 11.55 -7.27 -3.97
CA GLY A 25 12.70 -6.43 -3.64
C GLY A 25 14.01 -6.98 -4.20
N ALA A 26 14.26 -8.29 -4.05
CA ALA A 26 15.46 -8.95 -4.57
C ALA A 26 15.53 -8.95 -6.12
N LEU A 27 14.39 -9.16 -6.79
CA LEU A 27 14.30 -9.10 -8.25
C LEU A 27 14.58 -7.69 -8.76
N PHE A 28 13.91 -6.67 -8.22
CA PHE A 28 14.04 -5.28 -8.67
C PHE A 28 15.36 -4.63 -8.25
N TYR A 29 16.03 -5.14 -7.20
CA TYR A 29 17.36 -4.69 -6.80
C TYR A 29 18.41 -4.82 -7.90
N GLN A 30 18.31 -5.86 -8.75
CA GLN A 30 19.22 -6.03 -9.89
C GLN A 30 18.99 -4.98 -10.97
N LEU A 31 17.74 -4.48 -11.13
CA LEU A 31 17.41 -3.46 -12.13
C LEU A 31 17.90 -2.07 -11.71
N GLY A 32 17.73 -1.70 -10.43
CA GLY A 32 18.14 -0.38 -9.92
C GLY A 32 19.65 -0.19 -9.77
N LYS A 33 20.45 -1.25 -9.86
CA LYS A 33 21.92 -1.20 -9.70
C LYS A 33 22.70 -0.69 -10.91
N ARG A 34 22.05 -0.52 -12.06
CA ARG A 34 22.73 -0.21 -13.33
C ARG A 34 23.17 1.24 -13.46
N SER A 35 22.39 2.19 -12.93
CA SER A 35 22.66 3.63 -13.00
C SER A 35 21.77 4.38 -12.01
N GLU A 36 22.19 5.57 -11.55
CA GLU A 36 21.34 6.49 -10.77
C GLU A 36 20.05 6.86 -11.53
N ALA A 37 20.14 6.99 -12.86
CA ALA A 37 18.97 7.25 -13.70
C ALA A 37 17.99 6.05 -13.71
N ASP A 38 18.50 4.82 -13.65
CA ASP A 38 17.63 3.63 -13.57
C ASP A 38 17.01 3.48 -12.17
N PHE A 39 17.71 3.93 -11.13
CA PHE A 39 17.19 3.94 -9.76
C PHE A 39 16.08 4.97 -9.55
N PHE A 40 16.25 6.21 -10.04
CA PHE A 40 15.28 7.29 -9.82
C PHE A 40 14.21 7.43 -10.91
N LEU A 41 14.56 7.19 -12.18
CA LEU A 41 13.67 7.42 -13.32
C LEU A 41 13.14 6.11 -13.92
N ALA A 42 13.62 4.95 -13.48
CA ALA A 42 13.28 3.64 -14.05
C ALA A 42 13.38 3.63 -15.59
N GLY A 43 14.42 4.26 -16.14
CA GLY A 43 14.65 4.36 -17.58
C GLY A 43 13.63 5.20 -18.36
N ARG A 44 12.73 5.94 -17.69
CA ARG A 44 11.66 6.78 -18.28
C ARG A 44 10.70 6.03 -19.22
N GLY A 45 10.71 4.70 -19.20
CA GLY A 45 9.92 3.83 -20.08
C GLY A 45 8.70 3.20 -19.40
N LEU A 46 8.37 3.60 -18.17
CA LEU A 46 7.24 3.05 -17.44
C LEU A 46 5.91 3.52 -18.05
N PRO A 47 4.93 2.62 -18.22
CA PRO A 47 3.60 3.03 -18.63
C PRO A 47 2.95 3.87 -17.52
N TRP A 48 2.18 4.89 -17.90
CA TRP A 48 1.64 5.92 -17.00
C TRP A 48 0.87 5.38 -15.78
N TRP A 49 0.23 4.21 -15.92
CA TRP A 49 -0.55 3.60 -14.86
C TRP A 49 0.32 3.11 -13.70
N LEU A 50 1.58 2.74 -13.95
CA LEU A 50 2.47 2.16 -12.93
C LEU A 50 2.98 3.20 -11.92
N PRO A 51 3.42 4.40 -12.36
CA PRO A 51 3.65 5.52 -11.44
C PRO A 51 2.37 5.98 -10.73
N ALA A 52 1.23 6.02 -11.43
CA ALA A 52 -0.04 6.45 -10.83
C ALA A 52 -0.50 5.53 -9.68
N THR A 53 -0.40 4.21 -9.86
CA THR A 53 -0.71 3.23 -8.80
C THR A 53 0.30 3.28 -7.65
N SER A 54 1.58 3.53 -7.94
CA SER A 54 2.61 3.71 -6.91
C SER A 54 2.33 4.93 -6.02
N VAL A 55 1.97 6.06 -6.64
CA VAL A 55 1.56 7.28 -5.91
C VAL A 55 0.34 6.99 -5.04
N TYR A 56 -0.70 6.36 -5.61
CA TYR A 56 -1.90 6.00 -4.84
C TYR A 56 -1.62 5.08 -3.66
N ALA A 57 -0.77 4.05 -3.86
CA ALA A 57 -0.37 3.12 -2.81
C ALA A 57 0.43 3.81 -1.69
N THR A 58 1.25 4.82 -2.01
CA THR A 58 2.04 5.57 -1.03
C THR A 58 1.17 6.45 -0.13
N HIS A 59 0.09 7.03 -0.68
CA HIS A 59 -0.83 7.88 0.10
C HIS A 59 -1.85 7.06 0.89
N THR A 60 -2.12 5.81 0.51
CA THR A 60 -3.06 4.94 1.20
C THR A 60 -2.35 4.09 2.25
N ALA A 61 -2.06 4.70 3.39
CA ALA A 61 -1.50 3.99 4.53
C ALA A 61 -2.60 3.32 5.38
N THR A 62 -2.19 2.50 6.36
CA THR A 62 -3.11 1.71 7.20
C THR A 62 -4.06 2.56 8.04
N ASP A 63 -3.67 3.80 8.33
CA ASP A 63 -4.46 4.79 9.05
C ASP A 63 -5.64 5.31 8.22
N THR A 64 -5.52 5.39 6.90
CA THR A 64 -6.58 5.89 6.01
C THR A 64 -7.90 5.10 6.15
N PRO A 65 -7.95 3.76 5.96
CA PRO A 65 -9.19 3.01 6.14
C PRO A 65 -9.68 3.01 7.60
N MET A 66 -8.77 3.10 8.58
CA MET A 66 -9.15 3.22 9.99
C MET A 66 -9.89 4.54 10.24
N TRP A 67 -9.40 5.65 9.70
CA TRP A 67 -10.05 6.94 9.79
C TRP A 67 -11.38 6.97 9.04
N VAL A 68 -11.39 6.49 7.79
CA VAL A 68 -12.61 6.42 6.95
C VAL A 68 -13.72 5.64 7.66
N SER A 69 -13.40 4.46 8.20
CA SER A 69 -14.38 3.65 8.93
C SER A 69 -14.90 4.35 10.19
N GLY A 70 -14.03 5.03 10.95
CA GLY A 70 -14.44 5.83 12.11
C GLY A 70 -15.33 7.01 11.75
N VAL A 71 -15.04 7.71 10.66
CA VAL A 71 -15.84 8.84 10.17
C VAL A 71 -17.21 8.38 9.66
N ILE A 72 -17.26 7.28 8.90
CA ILE A 72 -18.53 6.68 8.46
C ILE A 72 -19.35 6.18 9.65
N TYR A 73 -18.70 5.57 10.64
CA TYR A 73 -19.37 5.13 11.87
C TYR A 73 -20.07 6.28 12.59
N LYS A 74 -19.46 7.47 12.62
CA LYS A 74 -20.01 8.66 13.29
C LYS A 74 -21.00 9.47 12.43
N HIS A 75 -20.76 9.58 11.13
CA HIS A 75 -21.46 10.52 10.24
C HIS A 75 -22.25 9.84 9.10
N GLY A 76 -22.28 8.51 9.06
CA GLY A 76 -22.87 7.73 7.98
C GLY A 76 -22.10 7.84 6.67
N LEU A 77 -22.70 7.41 5.54
CA LEU A 77 -22.05 7.47 4.21
C LEU A 77 -21.64 8.89 3.78
N ARG A 78 -22.27 9.92 4.34
CA ARG A 78 -21.89 11.32 4.09
C ARG A 78 -20.47 11.61 4.57
N GLY A 79 -19.97 10.82 5.52
CA GLY A 79 -18.60 10.88 6.01
C GLY A 79 -17.54 10.70 4.93
N LEU A 80 -17.85 10.02 3.82
CA LEU A 80 -16.96 9.89 2.67
C LEU A 80 -16.61 11.24 2.05
N TRP A 81 -17.46 12.26 2.17
CA TRP A 81 -17.13 13.59 1.64
C TRP A 81 -15.95 14.24 2.37
N TYR A 82 -15.69 13.88 3.62
CA TYR A 82 -14.54 14.43 4.36
C TYR A 82 -13.20 13.91 3.84
N THR A 83 -13.13 12.74 3.18
CA THR A 83 -11.86 12.22 2.65
C THR A 83 -11.29 13.13 1.56
N PHE A 84 -12.16 13.77 0.76
CA PHE A 84 -11.72 14.71 -0.28
C PHE A 84 -11.02 15.96 0.27
N PHE A 85 -11.31 16.36 1.51
CA PHE A 85 -10.78 17.58 2.13
C PHE A 85 -9.70 17.33 3.18
N CYS A 86 -9.73 16.16 3.83
CA CYS A 86 -8.84 15.83 4.95
C CYS A 86 -7.89 14.66 4.67
N GLY A 87 -8.14 13.87 3.63
CA GLY A 87 -7.34 12.72 3.24
C GLY A 87 -6.56 13.00 1.95
N TRP A 88 -5.50 13.79 2.07
CA TRP A 88 -4.45 13.93 1.06
C TRP A 88 -3.10 14.02 1.77
#